data_AF-A0A4U1CAK0-F1
#
_entry.id   AF-A0A4U1CAK0-F1
#
_cell.length_a   1.000
_cell.length_b   1.000
_cell.length_c   1.000
_cell.angle_alpha   90.00
_cell.angle_beta   90.00
_cell.angle_gamma   90.00
#
_symmetry.space_group_name_H-M   'P 1'
#
loop_
_entity.id
_entity.type
_entity.pdbx_description
1 polymer ?
#
loop_
_entity_poly.entity_id
_entity_poly.type
_entity_poly.pdbx_seq_one_letter_code
_entity_poly.pdbx_strand_id
1 'polypeptide(L)'
;MKQKNQELKEITIKSDFVKLDIRDPEVLKKFRNAFLGVTPFSEECIIKNIDDIQLRLNKNTQEMFATAKGAIIVINKALGYIIEYDLQHFSMSPGKRYFYGKAFFQGLNEKELSDEVLTLRENAYYGSVTHFLRSVYNNTNEIEGFEIRSIERKINTEKQRALARLNTLDQAQKRSFLINKTMNLFGDSSDYIRKLLFERDYLPDVLSPNLVKAEAIKGVNEKGETIFKSPDTLLAVIHNKPLLPVMRRFVNRSGAFKLLITSGIRFVPNKEIVLNAKVNVISNGLGLDGFFSFAYGISTMLPENYEP
;
A
#
# COMPACT_ATOMS: atom_id res chain seq x y z
N MET A 1 -59.49 -15.77 -21.55
CA MET A 1 -58.31 -15.50 -20.70
C MET A 1 -57.27 -14.78 -21.55
N LYS A 2 -56.91 -13.53 -21.25
CA LYS A 2 -55.80 -12.80 -21.89
C LYS A 2 -54.67 -12.67 -20.88
N GLN A 3 -53.54 -13.31 -21.18
CA GLN A 3 -52.34 -13.29 -20.38
C GLN A 3 -51.64 -11.93 -20.58
N LYS A 4 -51.37 -11.22 -19.49
CA LYS A 4 -50.69 -9.92 -19.51
C LYS A 4 -49.19 -10.19 -19.39
N ASN A 5 -48.45 -10.02 -20.49
CA ASN A 5 -46.99 -10.01 -20.46
C ASN A 5 -46.52 -8.80 -19.64
N GLN A 6 -45.85 -9.04 -18.52
CA GLN A 6 -45.05 -8.03 -17.83
C GLN A 6 -43.66 -8.03 -18.44
N GLU A 7 -43.33 -6.99 -19.18
CA GLU A 7 -41.95 -6.68 -19.55
C GLU A 7 -41.17 -6.32 -18.27
N LEU A 8 -40.07 -7.03 -18.04
CA LEU A 8 -39.12 -6.73 -16.99
C LEU A 8 -38.39 -5.42 -17.35
N LYS A 9 -38.60 -4.38 -16.53
CA LYS A 9 -37.77 -3.17 -16.57
C LYS A 9 -36.34 -3.54 -16.19
N GLU A 10 -35.46 -3.51 -17.17
CA GLU A 10 -34.02 -3.57 -16.97
C GLU A 10 -33.58 -2.35 -16.15
N ILE A 11 -33.31 -2.55 -14.86
CA ILE A 11 -32.68 -1.52 -14.02
C ILE A 11 -31.20 -1.51 -14.39
N THR A 12 -30.81 -0.61 -15.30
CA THR A 12 -29.41 -0.33 -15.57
C THR A 12 -28.78 0.29 -14.32
N ILE A 13 -28.22 -0.54 -13.44
CA ILE A 13 -27.29 -0.09 -12.41
C ILE A 13 -26.05 0.38 -13.16
N LYS A 14 -25.96 1.68 -13.44
CA LYS A 14 -24.70 2.29 -13.90
C LYS A 14 -23.65 1.96 -12.84
N SER A 15 -22.73 1.06 -13.16
CA SER A 15 -21.68 0.68 -12.20
C SER A 15 -20.86 1.93 -11.84
N ASP A 16 -20.62 2.16 -10.55
CA ASP A 16 -19.75 3.25 -10.06
C ASP A 16 -18.28 3.12 -10.54
N PHE A 17 -17.98 2.03 -11.25
CA PHE A 17 -16.68 1.69 -11.79
C PHE A 17 -16.51 2.09 -13.26
N VAL A 18 -15.33 2.59 -13.60
CA VAL A 18 -14.85 2.80 -14.98
C VAL A 18 -13.76 1.81 -15.27
N LYS A 19 -13.85 1.07 -16.39
CA LYS A 19 -12.73 0.30 -16.88
C LYS A 19 -11.63 1.25 -17.38
N LEU A 20 -10.42 1.08 -16.88
CA LEU A 20 -9.25 1.82 -17.37
C LEU A 20 -8.54 0.99 -18.44
N ASP A 21 -7.97 1.67 -19.43
CA ASP A 21 -7.09 1.04 -20.41
C ASP A 21 -5.68 0.89 -19.82
N ILE A 22 -5.20 -0.34 -19.66
CA ILE A 22 -3.85 -0.63 -19.16
C ILE A 22 -2.76 -0.17 -20.13
N ARG A 23 -3.09 0.08 -21.41
CA ARG A 23 -2.15 0.55 -22.43
C ARG A 23 -1.96 2.07 -22.40
N ASP A 24 -2.83 2.80 -21.70
CA ASP A 24 -2.61 4.22 -21.44
C ASP A 24 -1.30 4.40 -20.64
N PRO A 25 -0.35 5.24 -21.09
CA PRO A 25 0.95 5.37 -20.44
C PRO A 25 0.89 5.81 -18.97
N GLU A 26 -0.06 6.68 -18.60
CA GLU A 26 -0.19 7.15 -17.22
C GLU A 26 -0.80 6.08 -16.33
N VAL A 27 -1.83 5.38 -16.81
CA VAL A 27 -2.46 4.26 -16.12
C VAL A 27 -1.45 3.13 -15.91
N LEU A 28 -0.70 2.77 -16.96
CA LEU A 28 0.35 1.75 -16.89
C LEU A 28 1.41 2.13 -15.86
N LYS A 29 1.90 3.37 -15.89
CA LYS A 29 2.90 3.86 -14.95
C LYS A 29 2.39 3.81 -13.51
N LYS A 30 1.14 4.25 -13.27
CA LYS A 30 0.49 4.18 -11.94
C LYS A 30 0.41 2.74 -11.43
N PHE A 31 -0.06 1.82 -12.27
CA PHE A 31 -0.13 0.41 -11.91
C PHE A 31 1.25 -0.20 -11.66
N ARG A 32 2.22 0.01 -12.57
CA ARG A 32 3.60 -0.51 -12.43
C ARG A 32 4.25 -0.02 -11.13
N ASN A 33 4.18 1.26 -10.84
CA ASN A 33 4.77 1.83 -9.62
C ASN A 33 4.13 1.26 -8.35
N ALA A 34 2.83 0.96 -8.40
CA ALA A 34 2.09 0.40 -7.27
C ALA A 34 2.38 -1.10 -7.08
N PHE A 35 2.45 -1.86 -8.17
CA PHE A 35 2.60 -3.31 -8.16
C PHE A 35 4.07 -3.74 -8.06
N LEU A 36 4.94 -3.21 -8.91
CA LEU A 36 6.37 -3.52 -8.90
C LEU A 36 7.12 -2.79 -7.78
N GLY A 37 6.55 -1.70 -7.25
CA GLY A 37 7.25 -0.77 -6.38
C GLY A 37 8.01 0.28 -7.19
N VAL A 38 8.63 1.23 -6.50
CA VAL A 38 9.49 2.24 -7.16
C VAL A 38 10.87 2.08 -6.58
N THR A 39 11.72 1.34 -7.29
CA THR A 39 13.07 0.98 -6.82
C THR A 39 14.01 0.85 -8.02
N PRO A 40 15.34 0.85 -7.82
CA PRO A 40 16.29 0.53 -8.89
C PRO A 40 15.97 -0.81 -9.57
N PHE A 41 15.48 -1.80 -8.82
CA PHE A 41 15.15 -3.13 -9.34
C PHE A 41 13.91 -3.13 -10.24
N SER A 42 12.96 -2.21 -10.00
CA SER A 42 11.70 -2.12 -10.76
C SER A 42 11.92 -1.67 -12.21
N GLU A 43 13.02 -0.96 -12.49
CA GLU A 43 13.41 -0.54 -13.83
C GLU A 43 13.81 -1.75 -14.70
N GLU A 44 14.36 -2.79 -14.08
CA GLU A 44 14.77 -4.04 -14.71
C GLU A 44 13.67 -5.12 -14.70
N CYS A 45 12.43 -4.73 -14.35
CA CYS A 45 11.28 -5.63 -14.28
C CYS A 45 10.37 -5.52 -15.52
N ILE A 46 10.02 -6.67 -16.12
CA ILE A 46 9.13 -6.76 -17.28
C ILE A 46 7.92 -7.61 -16.93
N ILE A 47 6.71 -7.05 -17.08
CA ILE A 47 5.44 -7.80 -16.94
C ILE A 47 5.13 -8.41 -18.30
N LYS A 48 5.16 -9.74 -18.42
CA LYS A 48 5.07 -10.44 -19.71
C LYS A 48 3.66 -10.48 -20.28
N ASN A 49 2.65 -10.59 -19.42
CA ASN A 49 1.24 -10.71 -19.79
C ASN A 49 0.42 -9.48 -19.34
N ILE A 50 0.89 -8.28 -19.69
CA ILE A 50 0.23 -7.02 -19.28
C ILE A 50 -1.24 -6.93 -19.73
N ASP A 51 -1.57 -7.51 -20.90
CA ASP A 51 -2.92 -7.50 -21.47
C ASP A 51 -3.92 -8.40 -20.70
N ASP A 52 -3.43 -9.28 -19.81
CA ASP A 52 -4.30 -10.07 -18.92
C ASP A 52 -4.79 -9.27 -17.71
N ILE A 53 -4.21 -8.10 -17.46
CA ILE A 53 -4.53 -7.25 -16.31
C ILE A 53 -5.70 -6.33 -16.66
N GLN A 54 -6.73 -6.36 -15.82
CA GLN A 54 -7.90 -5.51 -15.92
C GLN A 54 -7.93 -4.51 -14.77
N LEU A 55 -8.02 -3.23 -15.12
CA LEU A 55 -8.10 -2.13 -14.17
C LEU A 55 -9.50 -1.52 -14.13
N ARG A 56 -9.97 -1.18 -12.93
CA ARG A 56 -11.25 -0.50 -12.70
C ARG A 56 -11.07 0.63 -11.70
N LEU A 57 -11.62 1.80 -11.97
CA LEU A 57 -11.61 2.96 -11.08
C LEU A 57 -13.01 3.18 -10.50
N ASN A 58 -13.13 3.21 -9.18
CA ASN A 58 -14.35 3.68 -8.52
C ASN A 58 -14.38 5.22 -8.58
N LYS A 59 -15.39 5.79 -9.25
CA LYS A 59 -15.51 7.25 -9.43
C LYS A 59 -15.72 8.00 -8.12
N ASN A 60 -16.39 7.37 -7.15
CA ASN A 60 -16.78 8.01 -5.90
C ASN A 60 -15.60 8.06 -4.92
N THR A 61 -14.82 6.99 -4.85
CA THR A 61 -13.69 6.89 -3.92
C THR A 61 -12.33 7.24 -4.55
N GLN A 62 -12.27 7.35 -5.89
CA GLN A 62 -11.02 7.48 -6.65
C GLN A 62 -10.04 6.32 -6.42
N GLU A 63 -10.58 5.15 -6.06
CA GLU A 63 -9.80 3.94 -5.81
C GLU A 63 -9.73 3.08 -7.07
N MET A 64 -8.51 2.74 -7.46
CA MET A 64 -8.21 1.87 -8.60
C MET A 64 -8.01 0.43 -8.11
N PHE A 65 -8.72 -0.51 -8.72
CA PHE A 65 -8.61 -1.94 -8.48
C PHE A 65 -7.97 -2.63 -9.68
N ALA A 66 -7.22 -3.69 -9.43
CA ALA A 66 -6.64 -4.54 -10.46
C ALA A 66 -7.04 -6.00 -10.24
N THR A 67 -7.29 -6.69 -11.35
CA THR A 67 -7.49 -8.15 -11.40
C THR A 67 -6.72 -8.69 -12.61
N ALA A 68 -6.36 -9.97 -12.59
CA ALA A 68 -5.70 -10.62 -13.71
C ALA A 68 -6.45 -11.91 -14.08
N LYS A 69 -6.44 -12.29 -15.37
CA LYS A 69 -7.06 -13.55 -15.83
C LYS A 69 -6.33 -14.81 -15.34
N GLY A 70 -5.05 -14.66 -14.97
CA GLY A 70 -4.20 -15.70 -14.41
C GLY A 70 -3.03 -15.05 -13.64
N ALA A 71 -2.02 -15.85 -13.29
CA ALA A 71 -0.84 -15.33 -12.62
C ALA A 71 -0.14 -14.25 -13.47
N ILE A 72 0.28 -13.17 -12.82
CA ILE A 72 1.05 -12.11 -13.46
C ILE A 72 2.50 -12.57 -13.51
N ILE A 73 3.05 -12.69 -14.72
CA ILE A 73 4.41 -13.16 -14.94
C ILE A 73 5.34 -11.94 -14.99
N VAL A 74 6.21 -11.81 -14.01
CA VAL A 74 7.22 -10.74 -13.92
C VAL A 74 8.61 -11.32 -14.09
N ILE A 75 9.34 -10.84 -15.09
CA ILE A 75 10.78 -11.09 -15.24
C ILE A 75 11.51 -9.99 -14.48
N ASN A 76 12.18 -10.34 -13.39
CA ASN A 76 13.04 -9.45 -12.61
C ASN A 76 14.50 -9.77 -12.94
N LYS A 77 15.07 -9.03 -13.89
CA LYS A 77 16.45 -9.26 -14.33
C LYS A 77 17.46 -8.90 -13.25
N ALA A 78 17.21 -7.83 -12.49
CA ALA A 78 18.10 -7.37 -11.42
C ALA A 78 18.32 -8.43 -10.34
N LEU A 79 17.27 -9.16 -9.94
CA LEU A 79 17.37 -10.20 -8.92
C LEU A 79 17.51 -11.62 -9.49
N GLY A 80 17.53 -11.76 -10.82
CA GLY A 80 17.71 -13.05 -11.48
C GLY A 80 16.51 -14.00 -11.34
N TYR A 81 15.27 -13.49 -11.32
CA TYR A 81 14.06 -14.29 -11.11
C TYR A 81 12.99 -14.08 -12.18
N ILE A 82 12.26 -15.14 -12.49
CA ILE A 82 10.89 -15.09 -13.03
C ILE A 82 9.95 -15.30 -11.83
N ILE A 83 8.99 -14.40 -11.68
CA ILE A 83 8.02 -14.41 -10.59
C ILE A 83 6.63 -14.59 -11.20
N GLU A 84 5.97 -15.68 -10.86
CA GLU A 84 4.54 -15.87 -11.14
C GLU A 84 3.75 -15.42 -9.92
N TYR A 85 2.96 -14.36 -10.08
CA TYR A 85 2.22 -13.76 -8.99
C TYR A 85 0.71 -13.95 -9.15
N ASP A 86 0.13 -14.80 -8.31
CA ASP A 86 -1.32 -14.97 -8.19
C ASP A 86 -1.92 -13.82 -7.37
N LEU A 87 -2.42 -12.79 -8.07
CA LEU A 87 -2.94 -11.57 -7.47
C LEU A 87 -4.34 -11.82 -6.89
N GLN A 88 -4.45 -11.86 -5.56
CA GLN A 88 -5.72 -12.05 -4.88
C GLN A 88 -6.47 -10.74 -4.64
N HIS A 89 -5.74 -9.66 -4.38
CA HIS A 89 -6.32 -8.34 -4.24
C HIS A 89 -5.32 -7.26 -4.63
N PHE A 90 -5.84 -6.20 -5.21
CA PHE A 90 -5.11 -4.96 -5.45
C PHE A 90 -6.08 -3.79 -5.35
N SER A 91 -5.71 -2.80 -4.57
CA SER A 91 -6.31 -1.48 -4.60
C SER A 91 -5.27 -0.38 -4.40
N MET A 92 -5.51 0.78 -5.01
CA MET A 92 -4.69 1.96 -4.82
C MET A 92 -5.56 3.22 -4.89
N SER A 93 -5.33 4.12 -3.95
CA SER A 93 -5.84 5.49 -3.96
C SER A 93 -4.67 6.48 -3.74
N PRO A 94 -4.87 7.80 -3.89
CA PRO A 94 -3.83 8.76 -3.56
C PRO A 94 -3.27 8.52 -2.14
N GLY A 95 -1.96 8.25 -2.04
CA GLY A 95 -1.27 8.02 -0.78
C GLY A 95 -1.58 6.70 -0.06
N LYS A 96 -2.33 5.77 -0.67
CA LYS A 96 -2.56 4.43 -0.11
C LYS A 96 -2.48 3.39 -1.21
N ARG A 97 -1.72 2.32 -1.00
CA ARG A 97 -1.75 1.15 -1.88
C ARG A 97 -1.81 -0.11 -1.04
N TYR A 98 -2.52 -1.10 -1.55
CA TYR A 98 -2.70 -2.37 -0.89
C TYR A 98 -2.79 -3.47 -1.92
N PHE A 99 -1.91 -4.46 -1.84
CA PHE A 99 -2.03 -5.66 -2.65
C PHE A 99 -1.47 -6.86 -1.90
N TYR A 100 -2.04 -8.04 -2.17
CA TYR A 100 -1.56 -9.31 -1.66
C TYR A 100 -1.90 -10.44 -2.64
N GLY A 101 -1.18 -11.55 -2.49
CA GLY A 101 -1.22 -12.65 -3.42
C GLY A 101 -0.18 -13.71 -3.08
N LYS A 102 0.02 -14.67 -3.97
CA LYS A 102 1.05 -15.72 -3.80
C LYS A 102 2.09 -15.58 -4.90
N ALA A 103 3.35 -15.69 -4.53
CA ALA A 103 4.47 -15.58 -5.46
C ALA A 103 5.17 -16.94 -5.59
N PHE A 104 5.38 -17.38 -6.83
CA PHE A 104 6.23 -18.51 -7.17
C PHE A 104 7.46 -18.00 -7.91
N PHE A 105 8.63 -18.53 -7.55
CA PHE A 105 9.91 -18.04 -8.07
C PHE A 105 10.58 -19.14 -8.88
N GLN A 106 11.11 -18.75 -10.05
CA GLN A 106 11.99 -19.55 -10.87
C GLN A 106 13.26 -18.74 -11.15
N GLY A 107 14.44 -19.37 -11.08
CA GLY A 107 15.69 -18.71 -11.43
C GLY A 107 15.76 -18.40 -12.93
N LEU A 108 16.28 -17.22 -13.30
CA LEU A 108 16.47 -16.87 -14.72
C LEU A 108 17.57 -17.71 -15.38
N ASN A 109 18.66 -17.96 -14.66
CA ASN A 109 19.78 -18.81 -15.09
C ASN A 109 20.34 -19.53 -13.85
N GLU A 110 19.94 -20.78 -13.62
CA GLU A 110 20.36 -21.54 -12.43
C GLU A 110 21.85 -21.93 -12.44
N LYS A 111 22.51 -21.87 -13.61
CA LYS A 111 23.88 -22.34 -13.77
C LYS A 111 24.97 -21.32 -13.41
N GLU A 112 24.67 -20.02 -13.42
CA GLU A 112 25.63 -18.95 -13.08
C GLU A 112 24.88 -17.75 -12.48
N LEU A 113 24.68 -17.78 -11.16
CA LEU A 113 24.28 -16.61 -10.40
C LEU A 113 25.52 -15.74 -10.20
N SER A 114 25.55 -14.55 -10.81
CA SER A 114 26.67 -13.63 -10.63
C SER A 114 26.69 -13.06 -9.20
N ASP A 115 27.89 -12.74 -8.70
CA ASP A 115 28.06 -12.06 -7.41
C ASP A 115 27.29 -10.73 -7.33
N GLU A 116 27.10 -10.07 -8.47
CA GLU A 116 26.29 -8.86 -8.59
C GLU A 116 24.82 -9.13 -8.24
N VAL A 117 24.22 -10.20 -8.77
CA VAL A 117 22.83 -10.57 -8.46
C VAL A 117 22.67 -10.92 -6.99
N LEU A 118 23.64 -11.63 -6.40
CA LEU A 118 23.65 -11.93 -4.96
C LEU A 118 23.68 -10.65 -4.12
N THR A 119 24.59 -9.72 -4.47
CA THR A 119 24.67 -8.40 -3.82
C THR A 119 23.35 -7.62 -3.97
N LEU A 120 22.70 -7.67 -5.13
CA LEU A 120 21.43 -6.99 -5.35
C LEU A 120 20.28 -7.61 -4.53
N ARG A 121 20.30 -8.92 -4.31
CA ARG A 121 19.33 -9.60 -3.42
C ARG A 121 19.50 -9.17 -1.97
N GLU A 122 20.73 -9.06 -1.47
CA GLU A 122 20.98 -8.48 -0.15
C GLU A 122 20.47 -7.04 -0.07
N ASN A 123 20.71 -6.23 -1.11
CA ASN A 123 20.21 -4.85 -1.18
C ASN A 123 18.68 -4.78 -1.16
N ALA A 124 17.99 -5.76 -1.76
CA ALA A 124 16.55 -5.86 -1.71
C ALA A 124 16.03 -6.35 -0.34
N TYR A 125 16.81 -7.17 0.37
CA TYR A 125 16.44 -7.72 1.67
C TYR A 125 16.63 -6.73 2.82
N TYR A 126 17.84 -6.20 3.03
CA TYR A 126 18.14 -5.43 4.23
C TYR A 126 17.38 -4.09 4.29
N GLY A 127 16.66 -3.90 5.39
CA GLY A 127 15.78 -2.76 5.60
C GLY A 127 14.43 -2.84 4.89
N SER A 128 14.10 -3.98 4.26
CA SER A 128 12.79 -4.24 3.67
C SER A 128 11.72 -4.57 4.74
N VAL A 129 10.45 -4.56 4.33
CA VAL A 129 9.35 -5.05 5.16
C VAL A 129 9.51 -6.54 5.51
N THR A 130 10.07 -7.34 4.61
CA THR A 130 10.35 -8.76 4.87
C THR A 130 11.38 -8.92 5.97
N HIS A 131 12.48 -8.16 5.92
CA HIS A 131 13.48 -8.13 6.98
C HIS A 131 12.87 -7.72 8.32
N PHE A 132 12.04 -6.68 8.31
CA PHE A 132 11.31 -6.24 9.50
C PHE A 132 10.41 -7.34 10.08
N LEU A 133 9.51 -7.94 9.28
CA LEU A 133 8.57 -8.94 9.75
C LEU A 133 9.27 -10.20 10.31
N ARG A 134 10.36 -10.65 9.66
CA ARG A 134 11.19 -11.75 10.15
C ARG A 134 11.90 -11.39 11.46
N SER A 135 12.40 -10.17 11.59
CA SER A 135 13.02 -9.69 12.83
C SER A 135 12.04 -9.62 14.01
N VAL A 136 10.80 -9.21 13.75
CA VAL A 136 9.72 -9.20 14.76
C VAL A 136 9.37 -10.63 15.16
N TYR A 137 9.25 -11.55 14.19
CA TYR A 137 9.01 -12.96 14.48
C TYR A 137 10.10 -13.53 15.40
N ASN A 138 11.37 -13.26 15.11
CA ASN A 138 12.52 -13.76 15.88
C ASN A 138 12.86 -12.96 17.15
N ASN A 139 12.14 -11.87 17.47
CA ASN A 139 12.49 -10.91 18.54
C ASN A 139 13.90 -10.29 18.38
N THR A 140 14.37 -10.12 17.15
CA THR A 140 15.68 -9.51 16.85
C THR A 140 15.57 -8.11 16.27
N ASN A 141 14.36 -7.54 16.15
CA ASN A 141 14.10 -6.26 15.50
C ASN A 141 15.01 -5.13 16.01
N GLU A 142 15.26 -5.03 17.32
CA GLU A 142 16.13 -3.99 17.89
C GLU A 142 17.58 -4.14 17.42
N ILE A 143 18.11 -5.37 17.47
CA ILE A 143 19.47 -5.70 17.02
C ILE A 143 19.60 -5.53 15.51
N GLU A 144 18.54 -5.82 14.76
CA GLU A 144 18.44 -5.63 13.31
C GLU A 144 18.25 -4.16 12.91
N GLY A 145 18.07 -3.25 13.87
CA GLY A 145 18.00 -1.82 13.65
C GLY A 145 16.60 -1.28 13.37
N PHE A 146 15.56 -1.99 13.79
CA PHE A 146 14.16 -1.58 13.70
C PHE A 146 13.61 -1.11 15.04
N GLU A 147 13.32 0.18 15.13
CA GLU A 147 12.52 0.77 16.20
C GLU A 147 11.04 0.79 15.82
N ILE A 148 10.17 0.39 16.75
CA ILE A 148 8.73 0.38 16.56
C ILE A 148 8.11 1.39 17.53
N ARG A 149 7.22 2.24 17.05
CA ARG A 149 6.54 3.28 17.85
C ARG A 149 5.06 3.33 17.48
N SER A 150 4.19 3.60 18.45
CA SER A 150 2.78 3.87 18.16
C SER A 150 2.61 5.24 17.49
N ILE A 151 1.63 5.36 16.59
CA ILE A 151 1.27 6.61 15.94
C ILE A 151 0.01 7.19 16.61
N GLU A 152 0.13 8.40 17.14
CA GLU A 152 -1.02 9.19 17.56
C GLU A 152 -1.55 10.01 16.38
N ARG A 153 -2.67 9.57 15.81
CA ARG A 153 -3.36 10.30 14.74
C ARG A 153 -4.52 11.10 15.30
N LYS A 154 -4.38 12.43 15.32
CA LYS A 154 -5.43 13.35 15.79
C LYS A 154 -6.35 13.74 14.65
N ILE A 155 -7.65 13.63 14.86
CA ILE A 155 -8.68 14.06 13.91
C ILE A 155 -8.59 15.58 13.73
N ASN A 156 -8.77 16.05 12.50
CA ASN A 156 -8.95 17.48 12.23
C ASN A 156 -10.37 17.90 12.65
N THR A 157 -10.51 18.29 13.92
CA THR A 157 -11.80 18.65 14.53
C THR A 157 -12.43 19.87 13.85
N GLU A 158 -11.63 20.83 13.39
CA GLU A 158 -12.14 21.99 12.65
C GLU A 158 -12.75 21.55 11.33
N LYS A 159 -12.09 20.67 10.56
CA LYS A 159 -12.66 20.13 9.32
C LYS A 159 -13.95 19.35 9.58
N GLN A 160 -14.01 18.55 10.65
CA GLN A 160 -15.24 17.86 11.01
C GLN A 160 -16.38 18.84 11.36
N ARG A 161 -16.10 19.94 12.05
CA ARG A 161 -17.10 20.98 12.33
C ARG A 161 -17.59 21.64 11.04
N ALA A 162 -16.69 21.92 10.09
CA ALA A 162 -17.07 22.44 8.78
C ALA A 162 -17.94 21.46 7.99
N LEU A 163 -17.61 20.17 7.99
CA LEU A 163 -18.43 19.12 7.37
C LEU A 163 -19.81 19.00 8.04
N ALA A 164 -19.87 19.08 9.38
CA ALA A 164 -21.13 19.05 10.12
C ALA A 164 -22.04 20.23 9.74
N ARG A 165 -21.47 21.44 9.60
CA ARG A 165 -22.19 22.62 9.09
C ARG A 165 -22.63 22.46 7.64
N LEU A 166 -21.78 21.88 6.78
CA LEU A 166 -22.15 21.60 5.40
C LEU A 166 -23.33 20.60 5.35
N ASN A 167 -23.34 19.61 6.25
CA ASN A 167 -24.33 18.55 6.28
C ASN A 167 -25.74 19.00 6.63
N THR A 168 -25.92 20.15 7.29
CA THR A 168 -27.25 20.74 7.57
C THR A 168 -27.95 21.30 6.32
N LEU A 169 -27.20 21.54 5.25
CA LEU A 169 -27.71 22.10 4.00
C LEU A 169 -28.31 21.03 3.08
N ASP A 170 -29.20 21.46 2.18
CA ASP A 170 -29.69 20.61 1.11
C ASP A 170 -28.61 20.30 0.05
N GLN A 171 -28.88 19.34 -0.83
CA GLN A 171 -27.91 18.91 -1.85
C GLN A 171 -27.60 20.00 -2.90
N ALA A 172 -28.54 20.90 -3.19
CA ALA A 172 -28.35 21.98 -4.15
C ALA A 172 -27.42 23.07 -3.58
N GLN A 173 -27.64 23.44 -2.32
CA GLN A 173 -26.82 24.36 -1.54
C GLN A 173 -25.40 23.82 -1.32
N LYS A 174 -25.26 22.53 -1.00
CA LYS A 174 -23.95 21.86 -0.90
C LYS A 174 -23.18 21.98 -2.21
N ARG A 175 -23.82 21.66 -3.33
CA ARG A 175 -23.20 21.74 -4.66
C ARG A 175 -22.83 23.18 -5.01
N SER A 176 -23.72 24.14 -4.81
CA SER A 176 -23.45 25.56 -5.12
C SER A 176 -22.31 26.12 -4.29
N PHE A 177 -22.18 25.70 -3.04
CA PHE A 177 -21.08 26.08 -2.16
C PHE A 177 -19.74 25.48 -2.61
N LEU A 178 -19.71 24.18 -2.92
CA LEU A 178 -18.49 23.48 -3.33
C LEU A 178 -17.91 24.00 -4.65
N ILE A 179 -18.77 24.41 -5.60
CA ILE A 179 -18.36 24.99 -6.89
C ILE A 179 -18.18 26.52 -6.84
N ASN A 180 -18.19 27.12 -5.64
CA ASN A 180 -18.05 28.55 -5.41
C ASN A 180 -19.08 29.43 -6.16
N LYS A 181 -20.29 28.92 -6.40
CA LYS A 181 -21.40 29.66 -7.01
C LYS A 181 -22.12 30.59 -6.02
N THR A 182 -22.12 30.23 -4.74
CA THR A 182 -22.68 31.02 -3.64
C THR A 182 -21.59 31.36 -2.63
N MET A 183 -21.09 32.60 -2.68
CA MET A 183 -19.91 33.00 -1.90
C MET A 183 -20.16 33.16 -0.40
N ASN A 184 -21.39 33.49 0.03
CA ASN A 184 -21.69 33.90 1.42
C ASN A 184 -22.62 32.94 2.18
N LEU A 185 -22.66 31.64 1.82
CA LEU A 185 -23.58 30.69 2.44
C LEU A 185 -23.38 30.52 3.97
N PHE A 186 -22.15 30.74 4.45
CA PHE A 186 -21.81 30.79 5.87
C PHE A 186 -21.24 32.17 6.27
N GLY A 187 -21.71 33.24 5.61
CA GLY A 187 -21.16 34.60 5.76
C GLY A 187 -19.67 34.66 5.42
N ASP A 188 -18.93 35.51 6.14
CA ASP A 188 -17.48 35.75 5.96
C ASP A 188 -16.63 34.50 6.19
N SER A 189 -17.17 33.48 6.86
CA SER A 189 -16.49 32.20 7.10
C SER A 189 -16.51 31.27 5.89
N SER A 190 -17.22 31.62 4.80
CA SER A 190 -17.41 30.73 3.65
C SER A 190 -16.11 30.35 2.95
N ASP A 191 -15.18 31.30 2.78
CA ASP A 191 -13.87 31.06 2.17
C ASP A 191 -13.01 30.16 3.06
N TYR A 192 -13.01 30.42 4.36
CA TYR A 192 -12.30 29.62 5.36
C TYR A 192 -12.84 28.17 5.40
N ILE A 193 -14.16 27.99 5.45
CA ILE A 193 -14.80 26.67 5.44
C ILE A 193 -14.45 25.94 4.14
N ARG A 194 -14.51 26.60 2.97
CA ARG A 194 -14.11 25.97 1.70
C ARG A 194 -12.67 25.50 1.75
N LYS A 195 -11.73 26.34 2.20
CA LYS A 195 -10.32 25.96 2.34
C LYS A 195 -10.14 24.74 3.24
N LEU A 196 -10.84 24.73 4.38
CA LEU A 196 -10.78 23.66 5.37
C LEU A 196 -11.33 22.32 4.86
N LEU A 197 -12.31 22.33 3.95
CA LEU A 197 -12.83 21.10 3.31
C LEU A 197 -11.76 20.41 2.43
N PHE A 198 -10.81 21.17 1.89
CA PHE A 198 -9.67 20.63 1.12
C PHE A 198 -8.48 20.22 1.98
N GLU A 199 -8.52 20.49 3.29
CA GLU A 199 -7.48 20.02 4.22
C GLU A 199 -7.61 18.51 4.49
N ARG A 200 -6.61 17.93 5.15
CA ARG A 200 -6.62 16.52 5.53
C ARG A 200 -7.64 16.24 6.64
N ASP A 201 -8.23 15.05 6.63
CA ASP A 201 -9.17 14.59 7.68
C ASP A 201 -8.48 14.39 9.04
N TYR A 202 -7.17 14.20 9.02
CA TYR A 202 -6.34 14.03 10.20
C TYR A 202 -5.18 15.03 10.16
N LEU A 203 -4.80 15.52 11.33
CA LEU A 203 -3.56 16.27 11.54
C LEU A 203 -2.35 15.36 11.24
N PRO A 204 -1.15 15.94 11.01
CA PRO A 204 0.06 15.16 10.81
C PRO A 204 0.26 14.13 11.94
N ASP A 205 0.69 12.93 11.56
CA ASP A 205 0.95 11.83 12.48
C ASP A 205 2.05 12.22 13.49
N VAL A 206 1.81 11.95 14.78
CA VAL A 206 2.78 12.18 15.86
C VAL A 206 3.26 10.83 16.38
N LEU A 207 4.57 10.64 16.46
CA LEU A 207 5.16 9.42 16.99
C LEU A 207 5.17 9.44 18.52
N SER A 208 4.74 8.36 19.15
CA SER A 208 4.93 8.16 20.58
C SER A 208 6.43 8.20 20.92
N PRO A 209 6.84 8.80 22.05
CA PRO A 209 8.22 8.78 22.50
C PRO A 209 8.68 7.38 22.92
N ASN A 210 7.73 6.50 23.28
CA ASN A 210 8.03 5.17 23.80
C ASN A 210 8.18 4.14 22.68
N LEU A 211 9.17 3.26 22.82
CA LEU A 211 9.34 2.10 21.95
C LEU A 211 8.32 1.02 22.30
N VAL A 212 7.79 0.39 21.26
CA VAL A 212 6.91 -0.77 21.34
C VAL A 212 7.77 -2.02 21.17
N LYS A 213 7.75 -2.91 22.18
CA LYS A 213 8.45 -4.19 22.12
C LYS A 213 7.79 -5.16 21.14
N ALA A 214 8.57 -6.04 20.52
CA ALA A 214 8.05 -7.04 19.59
C ALA A 214 7.04 -7.99 20.25
N GLU A 215 7.20 -8.31 21.53
CA GLU A 215 6.27 -9.17 22.26
C GLU A 215 4.89 -8.52 22.42
N ALA A 216 4.84 -7.19 22.52
CA ALA A 216 3.58 -6.45 22.66
C ALA A 216 2.77 -6.41 21.36
N ILE A 217 3.39 -6.71 20.23
CA ILE A 217 2.78 -6.72 18.89
C ILE A 217 2.65 -8.11 18.28
N LYS A 218 2.93 -9.15 19.08
CA LYS A 218 2.77 -10.55 18.70
C LYS A 218 1.67 -11.22 19.52
N GLY A 219 0.97 -12.12 18.88
CA GLY A 219 0.03 -13.03 19.52
C GLY A 219 0.12 -14.41 18.91
N VAL A 220 -0.69 -15.33 19.42
CA VAL A 220 -0.88 -16.66 18.85
C VAL A 220 -2.37 -16.79 18.53
N ASN A 221 -2.71 -17.22 17.32
CA ASN A 221 -4.10 -17.46 16.94
C ASN A 221 -4.58 -18.85 17.42
N GLU A 222 -5.85 -19.16 17.19
CA GLU A 222 -6.45 -20.45 17.58
C GLU A 222 -5.76 -21.68 16.96
N LYS A 223 -5.03 -21.49 15.86
CA LYS A 223 -4.29 -22.54 15.15
C LYS A 223 -2.85 -22.73 15.68
N GLY A 224 -2.44 -21.95 16.67
CA GLY A 224 -1.07 -21.97 17.18
C GLY A 224 -0.08 -21.20 16.32
N GLU A 225 -0.55 -20.43 15.33
CA GLU A 225 0.32 -19.62 14.47
C GLU A 225 0.65 -18.29 15.15
N THR A 226 1.90 -17.83 15.00
CA THR A 226 2.28 -16.51 15.47
C THR A 226 1.62 -15.47 14.57
N ILE A 227 0.94 -14.49 15.15
CA ILE A 227 0.28 -13.40 14.43
C ILE A 227 0.80 -12.04 14.87
N PHE A 228 0.84 -11.10 13.93
CA PHE A 228 1.02 -9.69 14.23
C PHE A 228 -0.30 -9.15 14.79
N LYS A 229 -0.30 -8.82 16.07
CA LYS A 229 -1.46 -8.28 16.78
C LYS A 229 -1.06 -6.94 17.34
N SER A 230 -1.60 -5.84 16.82
CA SER A 230 -1.40 -4.53 17.44
C SER A 230 -2.68 -4.06 18.12
N PRO A 231 -2.61 -3.56 19.38
CA PRO A 231 -3.73 -2.85 19.99
C PRO A 231 -4.01 -1.53 19.24
N ASP A 232 -3.00 -0.96 18.60
CA ASP A 232 -3.09 0.25 17.81
C ASP A 232 -3.28 -0.08 16.32
N THR A 233 -4.14 0.66 15.64
CA THR A 233 -4.36 0.45 14.19
C THR A 233 -3.19 0.91 13.32
N LEU A 234 -2.22 1.63 13.90
CA LEU A 234 -1.11 2.29 13.20
C LEU A 234 0.19 2.23 14.02
N LEU A 235 1.24 1.71 13.40
CA LEU A 235 2.60 1.69 13.94
C LEU A 235 3.55 2.42 13.00
N ALA A 236 4.55 3.10 13.56
CA ALA A 236 5.71 3.58 12.84
C ALA A 236 6.88 2.62 13.05
N VAL A 237 7.56 2.30 11.95
CA VAL A 237 8.79 1.54 11.94
C VAL A 237 9.90 2.45 11.43
N ILE A 238 10.95 2.59 12.23
CA ILE A 238 12.13 3.37 11.90
C ILE A 238 13.30 2.39 11.73
N HIS A 239 13.93 2.39 10.56
CA HIS A 239 15.14 1.62 10.32
C HIS A 239 16.36 2.52 10.51
N ASN A 240 17.17 2.24 11.54
CA ASN A 240 18.29 3.10 11.96
C ASN A 240 19.65 2.64 11.40
N LYS A 241 19.73 1.45 10.80
CA LYS A 241 20.93 1.00 10.08
C LYS A 241 20.99 1.58 8.66
N PRO A 242 22.19 1.85 8.13
CA PRO A 242 22.33 2.31 6.76
C PRO A 242 21.84 1.25 5.78
N LEU A 243 21.05 1.65 4.79
CA LEU A 243 20.72 0.79 3.67
C LEU A 243 21.99 0.42 2.90
N LEU A 244 21.96 -0.74 2.23
CA LEU A 244 23.02 -1.14 1.32
C LEU A 244 23.16 -0.19 0.11
N PRO A 245 24.33 -0.16 -0.56
CA PRO A 245 24.71 0.94 -1.45
C PRO A 245 23.72 1.30 -2.56
N VAL A 246 23.06 0.32 -3.18
CA VAL A 246 22.11 0.54 -4.28
C VAL A 246 20.89 1.28 -3.77
N MET A 247 20.28 0.77 -2.72
CA MET A 247 19.11 1.39 -2.09
C MET A 247 19.44 2.73 -1.42
N ARG A 248 20.61 2.84 -0.77
CA ARG A 248 21.07 4.09 -0.15
C ARG A 248 21.24 5.21 -1.18
N ARG A 249 21.89 4.94 -2.32
CA ARG A 249 22.06 5.91 -3.40
C ARG A 249 20.72 6.35 -3.96
N PHE A 250 19.82 5.39 -4.16
CA PHE A 250 18.48 5.65 -4.65
C PHE A 250 17.70 6.58 -3.71
N VAL A 251 17.66 6.26 -2.42
CA VAL A 251 17.00 7.05 -1.39
C VAL A 251 17.56 8.47 -1.34
N ASN A 252 18.89 8.62 -1.32
CA ASN A 252 19.53 9.93 -1.27
C ASN A 252 19.21 10.81 -2.48
N ARG A 253 19.17 10.22 -3.69
CA ARG A 253 18.83 10.94 -4.93
C ARG A 253 17.36 11.36 -4.98
N SER A 254 16.47 10.54 -4.44
CA SER A 254 15.04 10.83 -4.47
C SER A 254 14.66 12.07 -3.64
N GLY A 255 15.48 12.45 -2.65
CA GLY A 255 15.17 13.54 -1.73
C GLY A 255 13.92 13.30 -0.86
N ALA A 256 13.28 12.14 -0.99
CA ALA A 256 11.99 11.81 -0.39
C ALA A 256 12.11 11.42 1.10
N PHE A 257 13.31 10.99 1.53
CA PHE A 257 13.56 10.52 2.90
C PHE A 257 14.74 11.31 3.48
N LYS A 258 14.45 12.43 4.14
CA LYS A 258 15.48 13.43 4.48
C LYS A 258 16.32 13.14 5.72
N LEU A 259 15.91 12.29 6.68
CA LEU A 259 16.76 12.03 7.86
C LEU A 259 16.57 10.65 8.52
N LEU A 260 15.38 10.04 8.48
CA LEU A 260 15.14 8.68 9.00
C LEU A 260 14.20 7.94 8.05
N ILE A 261 14.51 6.67 7.78
CA ILE A 261 13.64 5.80 6.99
C ILE A 261 12.48 5.39 7.89
N THR A 262 11.41 6.17 7.86
CA THR A 262 10.19 5.88 8.59
C THR A 262 9.15 5.31 7.65
N SER A 263 8.54 4.22 8.08
CA SER A 263 7.42 3.57 7.42
C SER A 263 6.25 3.50 8.37
N GLY A 264 5.04 3.72 7.85
CA GLY A 264 3.81 3.44 8.60
C GLY A 264 3.33 2.04 8.27
N ILE A 265 2.85 1.32 9.27
CA ILE A 265 2.16 0.06 9.14
C ILE A 265 0.74 0.26 9.63
N ARG A 266 -0.23 -0.10 8.79
CA ARG A 266 -1.65 -0.02 9.08
C ARG A 266 -2.25 -1.40 9.11
N PHE A 267 -2.97 -1.72 10.18
CA PHE A 267 -3.72 -2.96 10.27
C PHE A 267 -5.06 -2.80 9.57
N VAL A 268 -5.36 -3.71 8.65
CA VAL A 268 -6.71 -3.82 8.08
C VAL A 268 -7.60 -4.48 9.15
N PRO A 269 -8.73 -3.86 9.52
CA PRO A 269 -9.62 -4.43 10.53
C PRO A 269 -10.06 -5.85 10.19
N ASN A 270 -10.18 -6.70 11.21
CA ASN A 270 -10.64 -8.10 11.09
C ASN A 270 -9.79 -8.98 10.14
N LYS A 271 -8.52 -8.65 9.96
CA LYS A 271 -7.56 -9.45 9.20
C LYS A 271 -6.37 -9.84 10.07
N GLU A 272 -6.09 -11.13 10.14
CA GLU A 272 -4.93 -11.66 10.84
C GLU A 272 -3.72 -11.66 9.92
N ILE A 273 -2.60 -11.13 10.42
CA ILE A 273 -1.31 -11.17 9.73
C ILE A 273 -0.50 -12.28 10.37
N VAL A 274 -0.38 -13.42 9.69
CA VAL A 274 0.46 -14.52 10.16
C VAL A 274 1.92 -14.15 9.97
N LEU A 275 2.71 -14.34 11.02
CA LEU A 275 4.17 -14.20 11.04
C LEU A 275 4.82 -15.57 11.11
N ASN A 276 5.88 -15.74 10.34
CA ASN A 276 6.73 -16.92 10.35
C ASN A 276 8.16 -16.54 9.94
N ALA A 277 9.12 -17.44 10.14
CA ALA A 277 10.53 -17.21 9.84
C ALA A 277 10.83 -16.93 8.36
N LYS A 278 9.91 -17.31 7.46
CA LYS A 278 10.06 -17.29 6.00
C LYS A 278 9.04 -16.36 5.30
N VAL A 279 8.38 -15.46 6.04
CA VAL A 279 7.35 -14.58 5.48
C VAL A 279 7.95 -13.71 4.40
N ASN A 280 7.46 -13.84 3.16
CA ASN A 280 7.88 -12.99 2.05
C ASN A 280 6.75 -12.20 1.41
N VAL A 281 5.51 -12.63 1.59
CA VAL A 281 4.35 -11.90 1.13
C VAL A 281 3.78 -11.12 2.29
N ILE A 282 3.49 -9.83 2.06
CA ILE A 282 2.57 -9.12 2.93
C ILE A 282 1.23 -9.84 2.83
N SER A 283 0.88 -10.51 3.93
CA SER A 283 -0.38 -11.22 4.06
C SER A 283 -1.54 -10.24 4.03
N ASN A 284 -2.72 -10.77 3.71
CA ASN A 284 -3.97 -10.05 3.74
C ASN A 284 -4.15 -9.42 5.13
N GLY A 285 -3.95 -8.11 5.27
CA GLY A 285 -4.03 -7.44 6.57
C GLY A 285 -3.11 -6.27 6.81
N LEU A 286 -2.03 -6.10 6.02
CA LEU A 286 -1.05 -5.04 6.24
C LEU A 286 -1.12 -3.97 5.13
N GLY A 287 -1.54 -2.76 5.49
CA GLY A 287 -1.33 -1.55 4.69
C GLY A 287 0.04 -0.95 5.01
N LEU A 288 0.74 -0.47 3.98
CA LEU A 288 2.02 0.20 4.13
C LEU A 288 1.89 1.69 3.80
N ASP A 289 2.62 2.51 4.54
CA ASP A 289 2.80 3.96 4.32
C ASP A 289 4.32 4.29 4.35
N GLY A 290 4.73 5.44 3.79
CA GLY A 290 6.12 5.91 3.84
C GLY A 290 7.09 5.06 3.01
N PHE A 291 8.29 4.77 3.56
CA PHE A 291 9.34 4.06 2.81
C PHE A 291 8.94 2.65 2.39
N PHE A 292 8.32 1.85 3.26
CA PHE A 292 7.83 0.53 2.89
C PHE A 292 6.79 0.60 1.77
N SER A 293 5.87 1.57 1.80
CA SER A 293 4.92 1.80 0.71
C SER A 293 5.57 2.29 -0.58
N PHE A 294 6.87 2.52 -0.61
CA PHE A 294 7.57 2.92 -1.81
C PHE A 294 8.44 1.77 -2.31
N ALA A 295 9.27 1.25 -1.40
CA ALA A 295 10.23 0.18 -1.65
C ALA A 295 9.56 -1.19 -1.86
N TYR A 296 8.48 -1.51 -1.14
CA TYR A 296 7.85 -2.82 -1.26
C TYR A 296 7.11 -2.98 -2.58
N GLY A 297 7.55 -3.90 -3.41
CA GLY A 297 6.78 -4.36 -4.56
C GLY A 297 7.34 -5.67 -5.10
N ILE A 298 6.78 -6.17 -6.19
CA ILE A 298 7.28 -7.40 -6.83
C ILE A 298 8.78 -7.30 -7.17
N SER A 299 9.30 -6.10 -7.46
CA SER A 299 10.71 -5.90 -7.81
C SER A 299 11.70 -6.18 -6.68
N THR A 300 11.27 -6.12 -5.42
CA THR A 300 12.10 -6.41 -4.24
C THR A 300 11.76 -7.74 -3.58
N MET A 301 10.80 -8.49 -4.13
CA MET A 301 10.41 -9.77 -3.56
C MET A 301 11.50 -10.82 -3.76
N LEU A 302 11.69 -11.65 -2.74
CA LEU A 302 12.63 -12.76 -2.73
C LEU A 302 11.86 -14.07 -2.46
N PRO A 303 12.43 -15.25 -2.75
CA PRO A 303 11.85 -16.56 -2.40
C PRO A 303 11.79 -16.80 -0.89
N GLU A 304 10.77 -17.49 -0.38
CA GLU A 304 10.54 -17.71 1.07
C GLU A 304 11.73 -18.33 1.80
N ASN A 305 12.47 -19.19 1.10
CA ASN A 305 13.69 -19.82 1.58
C ASN A 305 14.97 -18.98 1.38
N TYR A 306 14.87 -17.74 0.90
CA TYR A 306 16.02 -16.84 0.81
C TYR A 306 16.55 -16.50 2.20
N GLU A 307 17.85 -16.67 2.37
CA GLU A 307 18.63 -16.27 3.54
C GLU A 307 19.77 -15.37 3.03
N PRO A 308 19.92 -14.15 3.56
CA PRO A 308 21.01 -13.24 3.23
C PRO A 308 22.35 -13.70 3.81
#